data_AF-A0A1V5XP15-F1
#
_entry.id   AF-A0A1V5XP15-F1
#
_cell.length_a   1.000
_cell.length_b   1.000
_cell.length_c   1.000
_cell.angle_alpha   90.00
_cell.angle_beta   90.00
_cell.angle_gamma   90.00
#
_symmetry.space_group_name_H-M   'P 1'
#
loop_
_entity.id
_entity.type
_entity.pdbx_description
1 polymer ?
#
loop_
_entity_poly.entity_id
_entity_poly.type
_entity_poly.pdbx_seq_one_letter_code
_entity_poly.pdbx_strand_id
1 'polypeptide(L)'
;MSVSRYLGSGFALISVLGLGGCSDPSSPVPQGAFTVTFGNPVGSSVTCPAMQPSLLQVGAVGPAQHATISDGDDDATIECSVVKKGQGFVASGSISKGLTRFRLVPTAVGEGNSNQGRIFVAGANTAGKSYGASAESPCNFQLIEGEEGKIWLSFECPLIETGSSENEKCSLVNGYLFFENCES
;
A
#
# COMPACT_ATOMS: atom_id res chain seq x y z
N MET A 1 -65.46 -39.86 45.61
CA MET A 1 -66.00 -39.88 44.24
C MET A 1 -65.62 -38.58 43.55
N SER A 2 -65.13 -38.71 42.31
CA SER A 2 -65.07 -37.75 41.19
C SER A 2 -64.97 -36.24 41.46
N VAL A 3 -63.90 -35.52 41.08
CA VAL A 3 -63.29 -35.20 39.75
C VAL A 3 -63.58 -33.73 39.38
N SER A 4 -62.50 -32.93 39.44
CA SER A 4 -61.93 -32.06 38.38
C SER A 4 -62.76 -30.94 37.70
N ARG A 5 -62.26 -29.69 37.72
CA ARG A 5 -61.54 -28.95 36.62
C ARG A 5 -61.56 -27.44 36.93
N TYR A 6 -60.40 -26.81 37.20
CA TYR A 6 -59.51 -26.04 36.31
C TYR A 6 -60.09 -24.77 35.66
N LEU A 7 -59.48 -23.61 35.98
CA LEU A 7 -59.19 -22.41 35.17
C LEU A 7 -58.67 -21.36 36.18
N GLY A 8 -57.59 -20.60 36.05
CA GLY A 8 -56.67 -20.21 34.99
C GLY A 8 -55.95 -18.92 35.46
N SER A 9 -54.92 -18.49 34.73
CA SER A 9 -54.12 -17.25 34.93
C SER A 9 -53.10 -17.29 36.09
N GLY A 10 -51.82 -16.96 35.90
CA GLY A 10 -51.10 -16.36 34.78
C GLY A 10 -49.72 -15.90 35.30
N PHE A 11 -48.92 -15.32 34.40
CA PHE A 11 -47.53 -14.82 34.57
C PHE A 11 -46.40 -15.81 34.29
N ALA A 12 -46.10 -15.93 32.99
CA ALA A 12 -44.77 -16.29 32.50
C ALA A 12 -43.87 -15.04 32.56
N LEU A 13 -42.79 -15.11 33.34
CA LEU A 13 -41.71 -14.12 33.34
C LEU A 13 -40.88 -14.32 32.07
N ILE A 14 -40.93 -13.34 31.16
CA ILE A 14 -40.08 -13.27 29.97
C ILE A 14 -38.74 -12.68 30.41
N SER A 15 -37.73 -13.54 30.51
CA SER A 15 -36.32 -13.13 30.63
C SER A 15 -35.84 -12.63 29.26
N VAL A 16 -35.72 -11.32 29.10
CA VAL A 16 -35.12 -10.70 27.91
C VAL A 16 -33.61 -10.98 27.95
N LEU A 17 -33.18 -11.93 27.13
CA LEU A 17 -31.78 -12.14 26.79
C LEU A 17 -31.31 -10.91 26.00
N GLY A 18 -30.57 -10.02 26.66
CA GLY A 18 -29.83 -8.95 26.01
C GLY A 18 -28.75 -9.57 25.12
N LEU A 19 -29.02 -9.61 23.81
CA LEU A 19 -28.02 -9.82 22.78
C LEU A 19 -27.12 -8.57 22.76
N GLY A 20 -26.14 -8.52 23.66
CA GLY A 20 -25.00 -7.64 23.54
C GLY A 20 -24.20 -8.10 22.33
N GLY A 21 -24.58 -7.61 21.15
CA GLY A 21 -23.79 -7.76 19.94
C GLY A 21 -22.45 -7.07 20.18
N CYS A 22 -21.38 -7.85 20.25
CA CYS A 22 -20.02 -7.34 20.13
C CYS A 22 -19.92 -6.70 18.74
N SER A 23 -20.19 -5.40 18.64
CA SER A 23 -19.82 -4.62 17.47
C SER A 23 -18.29 -4.64 17.44
N ASP A 24 -17.74 -5.58 16.68
CA ASP A 24 -16.31 -5.62 16.41
C ASP A 24 -15.92 -4.22 15.90
N PRO A 25 -14.92 -3.54 16.48
CA PRO A 25 -14.49 -2.25 15.99
C PRO A 25 -14.19 -2.38 14.49
N SER A 26 -14.74 -1.45 13.70
CA SER A 26 -14.44 -1.38 12.27
C SER A 26 -12.94 -1.30 12.08
N SER A 27 -12.38 -2.14 11.20
CA SER A 27 -10.96 -2.08 10.83
C SER A 27 -10.58 -0.64 10.46
N PRO A 28 -9.39 -0.16 10.87
CA PRO A 28 -8.96 1.19 10.51
C PRO A 28 -8.85 1.31 8.99
N VAL A 29 -9.12 2.52 8.48
CA VAL A 29 -9.08 2.81 7.04
C VAL A 29 -7.62 2.79 6.56
N PRO A 30 -7.29 2.07 5.45
CA PRO A 30 -5.96 2.05 4.89
C PRO A 30 -5.45 3.45 4.56
N GLN A 31 -4.17 3.71 4.81
CA GLN A 31 -3.53 4.97 4.47
C GLN A 31 -2.17 4.75 3.83
N GLY A 32 -1.73 5.73 3.06
CA GLY A 32 -0.47 5.63 2.34
C GLY A 32 0.06 6.94 1.81
N ALA A 33 1.36 6.95 1.56
CA ALA A 33 2.06 8.00 0.86
C ALA A 33 3.21 7.40 0.05
N PHE A 34 3.53 8.01 -1.09
CA PHE A 34 4.75 7.67 -1.81
C PHE A 34 5.39 8.93 -2.41
N THR A 35 6.68 8.84 -2.65
CA THR A 35 7.44 9.87 -3.36
C THR A 35 8.51 9.19 -4.19
N VAL A 36 8.63 9.54 -5.46
CA VAL A 36 9.67 9.04 -6.35
C VAL A 36 10.31 10.18 -7.13
N THR A 37 11.63 10.10 -7.28
CA THR A 37 12.41 11.02 -8.12
C THR A 37 12.95 10.26 -9.33
N PHE A 38 12.54 10.67 -10.53
CA PHE A 38 13.03 10.14 -11.80
C PHE A 38 14.45 10.61 -12.08
N GLY A 39 15.25 9.71 -12.64
CA GLY A 39 16.60 9.96 -13.12
C GLY A 39 16.89 9.24 -14.44
N ASN A 40 18.13 9.38 -14.90
CA ASN A 40 18.63 8.63 -16.05
C ASN A 40 19.12 7.24 -15.61
N PRO A 41 18.84 6.17 -16.37
CA PRO A 41 19.48 4.89 -16.18
C PRO A 41 21.00 5.02 -16.28
N VAL A 42 21.73 4.22 -15.49
CA VAL A 42 23.19 4.20 -15.55
C VAL A 42 23.65 3.81 -16.95
N GLY A 43 24.52 4.63 -17.54
CA GLY A 43 25.07 4.39 -18.88
C GLY A 43 24.17 4.80 -20.05
N SER A 44 22.97 5.33 -19.80
CA SER A 44 22.14 5.87 -20.89
C SER A 44 22.64 7.26 -21.33
N SER A 45 22.66 7.48 -22.65
CA SER A 45 22.93 8.79 -23.26
C SER A 45 21.64 9.57 -23.57
N VAL A 46 20.48 8.95 -23.35
CA VAL A 46 19.16 9.54 -23.60
C VAL A 46 18.58 10.02 -22.27
N THR A 47 18.07 11.25 -22.25
CA THR A 47 17.40 11.78 -21.04
C THR A 47 16.04 11.12 -20.87
N CYS A 48 15.78 10.59 -19.67
CA CYS A 48 14.48 10.06 -19.28
C CYS A 48 13.39 11.15 -19.44
N PRO A 49 12.35 10.93 -20.26
CA PRO A 49 11.31 11.93 -20.47
C PRO A 49 10.50 12.27 -19.20
N ALA A 50 10.41 11.32 -18.27
CA ALA A 50 9.69 11.50 -17.01
C ALA A 50 10.47 12.34 -15.98
N MET A 51 11.64 12.88 -16.31
CA MET A 51 12.41 13.79 -15.45
C MET A 51 11.85 15.22 -15.38
N GLN A 52 10.81 15.57 -16.14
CA GLN A 52 10.21 16.90 -16.12
C GLN A 52 8.68 16.84 -15.92
N PRO A 53 8.17 17.13 -14.70
CA PRO A 53 8.93 17.32 -13.46
C PRO A 53 9.58 16.01 -12.99
N SER A 54 10.67 16.09 -12.22
CA SER A 54 11.40 14.89 -11.78
C SER A 54 10.73 14.18 -10.61
N LEU A 55 9.84 14.87 -9.89
CA LEU A 55 9.17 14.36 -8.70
C LEU A 55 7.76 13.90 -9.03
N LEU A 56 7.38 12.73 -8.52
CA LEU A 56 6.00 12.24 -8.50
C LEU A 56 5.67 11.77 -7.09
N GLN A 57 4.56 12.24 -6.52
CA GLN A 57 4.20 11.95 -5.14
C GLN A 57 2.69 11.97 -4.91
N VAL A 58 2.27 11.24 -3.87
CA VAL A 58 0.96 11.33 -3.21
C VAL A 58 1.21 11.32 -1.71
N GLY A 59 0.57 12.26 -0.98
CA GLY A 59 0.98 12.58 0.38
C GLY A 59 2.36 13.21 0.43
N ALA A 60 3.06 13.06 1.55
CA ALA A 60 4.47 13.41 1.68
C ALA A 60 5.19 12.29 2.42
N VAL A 61 6.27 11.73 1.86
CA VAL A 61 7.09 10.74 2.56
C VAL A 61 8.55 10.90 2.15
N GLY A 62 9.46 10.79 3.12
CA GLY A 62 10.89 10.95 2.91
C GLY A 62 11.70 10.13 3.91
N PRO A 63 12.96 10.51 4.19
CA PRO A 63 13.81 9.79 5.14
C PRO A 63 13.49 10.06 6.62
N ALA A 64 12.78 11.14 6.93
CA ALA A 64 12.56 11.59 8.31
C ALA A 64 11.11 12.01 8.62
N GLN A 65 10.22 11.93 7.63
CA GLN A 65 8.83 12.36 7.79
C GLN A 65 7.91 11.58 6.86
N HIS A 66 6.67 11.43 7.31
CA HIS A 66 5.56 10.97 6.50
C HIS A 66 4.27 11.73 6.87
N ALA A 67 3.46 12.02 5.86
CA ALA A 67 2.10 12.53 5.95
C ALA A 67 1.27 11.76 4.92
N THR A 68 0.46 10.84 5.43
CA THR A 68 -0.37 9.93 4.66
C THR A 68 -1.67 10.59 4.21
N ILE A 69 -2.30 9.98 3.22
CA ILE A 69 -3.68 10.25 2.83
C ILE A 69 -4.46 8.96 3.11
N SER A 70 -5.71 9.06 3.56
CA SER A 70 -6.57 7.90 3.78
C SER A 70 -7.24 7.45 2.50
N ASP A 71 -7.61 6.17 2.42
CA ASP A 71 -8.53 5.69 1.40
C ASP A 71 -9.85 6.47 1.43
N GLY A 72 -10.33 6.90 0.26
CA GLY A 72 -11.53 7.72 0.11
C GLY A 72 -11.33 9.23 0.27
N ASP A 73 -10.19 9.70 0.79
CA ASP A 73 -9.91 11.13 0.93
C ASP A 73 -9.40 11.72 -0.39
N ASP A 74 -9.94 12.87 -0.81
CA ASP A 74 -9.57 13.56 -2.05
C ASP A 74 -9.53 12.64 -3.29
N ASP A 75 -10.51 11.73 -3.42
CA ASP A 75 -10.58 10.71 -4.47
C ASP A 75 -9.36 9.76 -4.51
N ALA A 76 -8.65 9.62 -3.38
CA ALA A 76 -7.58 8.64 -3.25
C ALA A 76 -8.16 7.23 -3.09
N THR A 77 -7.51 6.26 -3.73
CA THR A 77 -7.73 4.83 -3.52
C THR A 77 -6.46 4.21 -3.01
N ILE A 78 -6.54 3.55 -1.86
CA ILE A 78 -5.40 2.93 -1.19
C ILE A 78 -5.76 1.49 -0.80
N GLU A 79 -4.98 0.57 -1.34
CA GLU A 79 -5.07 -0.85 -1.00
C GLU A 79 -3.69 -1.29 -0.55
N CYS A 80 -3.57 -1.93 0.61
CA CYS A 80 -2.28 -2.42 1.07
C CYS A 80 -2.41 -3.66 1.96
N SER A 81 -1.37 -4.48 1.91
CA SER A 81 -1.19 -5.62 2.80
C SER A 81 0.26 -5.67 3.27
N VAL A 82 0.46 -5.81 4.57
CA VAL A 82 1.78 -5.90 5.23
C VAL A 82 1.73 -7.03 6.24
N VAL A 83 2.26 -8.19 5.82
CA VAL A 83 2.23 -9.42 6.61
C VAL A 83 3.61 -9.71 7.17
N LYS A 84 3.71 -9.97 8.48
CA LYS A 84 4.97 -10.40 9.08
C LYS A 84 5.36 -11.81 8.60
N LYS A 85 6.60 -11.97 8.14
CA LYS A 85 7.17 -13.26 7.69
C LYS A 85 8.57 -13.44 8.25
N GLY A 86 8.71 -14.32 9.24
CA GLY A 86 9.98 -14.53 9.93
C GLY A 86 10.45 -13.26 10.63
N GLN A 87 11.65 -12.78 10.27
CA GLN A 87 12.24 -11.55 10.80
C GLN A 87 11.96 -10.31 9.93
N GLY A 88 11.18 -10.46 8.86
CA GLY A 88 10.81 -9.36 7.96
C GLY A 88 9.33 -9.31 7.66
N PHE A 89 9.00 -8.66 6.55
CA PHE A 89 7.63 -8.40 6.11
C PHE A 89 7.49 -8.73 4.63
N VAL A 90 6.29 -9.13 4.22
CA VAL A 90 5.87 -9.13 2.82
C VAL A 90 4.87 -8.01 2.66
N ALA A 91 5.25 -6.99 1.88
CA ALA A 91 4.42 -5.84 1.61
C ALA A 91 3.94 -5.83 0.16
N SER A 92 2.69 -5.43 -0.04
CA SER A 92 2.10 -5.14 -1.34
C SER A 92 1.08 -4.03 -1.22
N GLY A 93 0.79 -3.34 -2.32
CA GLY A 93 -0.27 -2.34 -2.29
C GLY A 93 -0.30 -1.44 -3.52
N SER A 94 -1.27 -0.55 -3.54
CA SER A 94 -1.42 0.48 -4.55
C SER A 94 -1.91 1.79 -3.93
N ILE A 95 -1.48 2.90 -4.52
CA ILE A 95 -1.93 4.26 -4.19
C ILE A 95 -2.32 4.90 -5.52
N SER A 96 -3.57 5.35 -5.64
CA SER A 96 -4.05 6.09 -6.80
C SER A 96 -4.71 7.39 -6.37
N LYS A 97 -4.37 8.51 -7.01
CA LYS A 97 -5.03 9.82 -6.83
C LYS A 97 -5.00 10.58 -8.15
N GLY A 98 -6.16 10.76 -8.78
CA GLY A 98 -6.27 11.31 -10.13
C GLY A 98 -5.49 10.48 -11.18
N LEU A 99 -4.53 11.11 -11.86
CA LEU A 99 -3.66 10.42 -12.84
C LEU A 99 -2.43 9.76 -12.21
N THR A 100 -2.15 10.06 -10.95
CA THR A 100 -0.97 9.56 -10.25
C THR A 100 -1.27 8.19 -9.66
N ARG A 101 -0.42 7.20 -9.96
CA ARG A 101 -0.58 5.81 -9.53
C ARG A 101 0.78 5.25 -9.11
N PHE A 102 0.77 4.50 -8.02
CA PHE A 102 1.87 3.67 -7.55
C PHE A 102 1.34 2.28 -7.25
N ARG A 103 2.11 1.24 -7.56
CA ARG A 103 1.82 -0.14 -7.19
C ARG A 103 3.09 -0.85 -6.77
N LEU A 104 3.07 -1.47 -5.60
CA LEU A 104 4.09 -2.40 -5.11
C LEU A 104 3.58 -3.84 -5.33
N VAL A 105 4.32 -4.61 -6.14
CA VAL A 105 4.12 -6.06 -6.22
C VAL A 105 4.60 -6.68 -4.91
N PRO A 106 3.97 -7.78 -4.41
CA PRO A 106 4.43 -8.46 -3.20
C PRO A 106 5.95 -8.59 -3.12
N THR A 107 6.53 -7.91 -2.13
CA THR A 107 7.97 -7.76 -1.95
C THR A 107 8.34 -8.11 -0.52
N ALA A 108 9.28 -9.03 -0.35
CA ALA A 108 9.82 -9.40 0.95
C ALA A 108 10.94 -8.44 1.35
N VAL A 109 10.84 -7.85 2.53
CA VAL A 109 11.77 -6.84 3.05
C VAL A 109 12.15 -7.11 4.50
N GLY A 110 13.34 -6.69 4.92
CA GLY A 110 13.88 -6.89 6.27
C GLY A 110 14.99 -7.95 6.32
N GLU A 111 15.37 -8.33 7.54
CA GLU A 111 16.50 -9.22 7.77
C GLU A 111 16.27 -10.61 7.15
N GLY A 112 17.27 -11.10 6.41
CA GLY A 112 17.22 -12.40 5.72
C GLY A 112 16.42 -12.43 4.41
N ASN A 113 15.88 -11.30 3.94
CA ASN A 113 15.16 -11.21 2.67
C ASN A 113 16.04 -10.66 1.52
N SER A 114 15.63 -10.89 0.27
CA SER A 114 16.31 -10.34 -0.91
C SER A 114 16.25 -8.82 -0.99
N ASN A 115 15.25 -8.21 -0.35
CA ASN A 115 14.93 -6.79 -0.43
C ASN A 115 14.81 -6.28 -1.89
N GLN A 116 14.47 -7.19 -2.81
CA GLN A 116 14.28 -6.90 -4.22
C GLN A 116 12.83 -7.07 -4.59
N GLY A 117 12.30 -6.09 -5.30
CA GLY A 117 10.88 -6.06 -5.63
C GLY A 117 10.60 -5.33 -6.93
N ARG A 118 9.32 -5.30 -7.28
CA ARG A 118 8.85 -4.63 -8.49
C ARG A 118 7.82 -3.59 -8.11
N ILE A 119 7.92 -2.44 -8.75
CA ILE A 119 6.92 -1.39 -8.66
C ILE A 119 6.44 -0.99 -10.04
N PHE A 120 5.31 -0.30 -10.05
CA PHE A 120 4.81 0.43 -11.20
C PHE A 120 4.43 1.84 -10.78
N VAL A 121 4.80 2.83 -11.59
CA VAL A 121 4.47 4.24 -11.37
C VAL A 121 3.91 4.86 -12.64
N ALA A 122 2.87 5.69 -12.48
CA ALA A 122 2.31 6.49 -13.56
C ALA A 122 1.88 7.85 -13.02
N GLY A 123 1.93 8.89 -13.85
CA GLY A 123 1.51 10.23 -13.47
C GLY A 123 1.53 11.21 -14.64
N ALA A 124 1.38 12.50 -14.35
CA ALA A 124 1.48 13.54 -15.37
C ALA A 124 2.84 13.52 -16.09
N ASN A 125 3.92 13.26 -15.36
CA ASN A 125 5.30 13.22 -15.85
C ASN A 125 5.52 12.10 -16.88
N THR A 126 4.72 11.04 -16.81
CA THR A 126 4.78 9.91 -17.74
C THR A 126 3.70 9.98 -18.82
N ALA A 127 2.96 11.10 -18.91
CA ALA A 127 1.75 11.22 -19.73
C ALA A 127 0.73 10.10 -19.46
N GLY A 128 0.66 9.63 -18.22
CA GLY A 128 -0.19 8.51 -17.80
C GLY A 128 0.33 7.11 -18.17
N LYS A 129 1.47 7.00 -18.86
CA LYS A 129 2.10 5.70 -19.12
C LYS A 129 2.63 5.10 -17.83
N SER A 130 2.49 3.79 -17.68
CA SER A 130 3.01 3.05 -16.53
C SER A 130 4.45 2.63 -16.79
N TYR A 131 5.38 3.14 -15.99
CA TYR A 131 6.75 2.67 -15.95
C TYR A 131 6.88 1.62 -14.86
N GLY A 132 7.46 0.47 -15.19
CA GLY A 132 7.60 -0.65 -14.27
C GLY A 132 9.03 -1.15 -14.16
N ALA A 133 9.39 -1.65 -12.99
CA ALA A 133 10.59 -2.46 -12.83
C ALA A 133 10.32 -3.89 -13.33
N SER A 134 11.28 -4.45 -14.06
CA SER A 134 11.23 -5.83 -14.54
C SER A 134 11.78 -6.80 -13.49
N ALA A 135 11.70 -8.11 -13.75
CA ALA A 135 12.29 -9.11 -12.86
C ALA A 135 13.82 -9.16 -13.01
N GLU A 136 14.32 -8.77 -14.18
CA GLU A 136 15.72 -8.72 -14.57
C GLU A 136 16.42 -7.46 -14.03
N SER A 137 15.66 -6.43 -13.67
CA SER A 137 16.16 -5.19 -13.07
C SER A 137 15.23 -4.75 -11.93
N PRO A 138 15.20 -5.51 -10.82
CA PRO A 138 14.33 -5.20 -9.69
C PRO A 138 14.77 -3.91 -9.00
N CYS A 139 13.84 -3.28 -8.29
CA CYS A 139 14.16 -2.21 -7.35
C CYS A 139 14.78 -2.82 -6.09
N ASN A 140 15.72 -2.10 -5.50
CA ASN A 140 16.30 -2.45 -4.20
C ASN A 140 15.59 -1.64 -3.12
N PHE A 141 15.05 -2.33 -2.12
CA PHE A 141 14.33 -1.77 -1.00
C PHE A 141 15.21 -1.76 0.25
N GLN A 142 14.94 -0.82 1.15
CA GLN A 142 15.48 -0.82 2.50
C GLN A 142 14.34 -0.56 3.46
N LEU A 143 14.24 -1.40 4.49
CA LEU A 143 13.26 -1.24 5.54
C LEU A 143 13.73 -0.12 6.48
N ILE A 144 12.93 0.94 6.59
CA ILE A 144 13.14 2.01 7.57
C ILE A 144 12.44 1.64 8.87
N GLU A 145 11.16 1.26 8.76
CA GLU A 145 10.31 0.84 9.88
C GLU A 145 9.28 -0.18 9.38
N GLY A 146 8.91 -1.14 10.22
CA GLY A 146 7.88 -2.12 9.86
C GLY A 146 7.24 -2.76 11.07
N GLU A 147 5.92 -2.91 10.99
CA GLU A 147 5.09 -3.71 11.89
C GLU A 147 3.97 -4.37 11.07
N GLU A 148 3.24 -5.29 11.67
CA GLU A 148 2.11 -5.91 10.97
C GLU A 148 1.05 -4.85 10.66
N GLY A 149 0.61 -4.77 9.40
CA GLY A 149 -0.29 -3.70 8.94
C GLY A 149 0.36 -2.34 8.63
N LYS A 150 1.68 -2.16 8.80
CA LYS A 150 2.37 -0.88 8.52
C LYS A 150 3.81 -1.07 8.05
N ILE A 151 4.21 -0.30 7.04
CA ILE A 151 5.58 -0.35 6.54
C ILE A 151 6.08 0.99 6.00
N TRP A 152 7.35 1.28 6.26
CA TRP A 152 8.10 2.41 5.72
C TRP A 152 9.35 1.91 5.01
N LEU A 153 9.41 2.17 3.71
CA LEU A 153 10.50 1.73 2.84
C LEU A 153 11.14 2.93 2.14
N SER A 154 12.46 2.89 2.00
CA SER A 154 13.14 3.57 0.89
C SER A 154 13.45 2.57 -0.22
N PHE A 155 13.55 3.06 -1.45
CA PHE A 155 13.92 2.23 -2.57
C PHE A 155 14.57 3.00 -3.70
N GLU A 156 15.34 2.29 -4.51
CA GLU A 156 15.93 2.77 -5.74
C GLU A 156 15.67 1.73 -6.84
N CYS A 157 15.36 2.20 -8.04
CA CYS A 157 15.16 1.34 -9.20
C CYS A 157 16.19 1.71 -10.26
N PRO A 158 17.16 0.82 -10.57
CA PRO A 158 18.20 1.14 -11.54
C PRO A 158 17.64 1.33 -12.95
N LEU A 159 16.54 0.63 -13.25
CA LEU A 159 15.82 0.71 -14.51
C LEU A 159 14.32 0.50 -14.26
N ILE A 160 13.52 1.40 -14.81
CA ILE A 160 12.08 1.27 -15.01
C ILE A 160 11.78 1.60 -16.47
N GLU A 161 10.82 0.92 -17.05
CA GLU A 161 10.51 1.07 -18.47
C GLU A 161 9.02 0.96 -18.75
N THR A 162 8.57 1.63 -19.82
CA THR A 162 7.22 1.50 -20.38
C THR A 162 7.21 0.81 -21.76
N GLY A 163 8.39 0.52 -22.31
CA GLY A 163 8.61 -0.04 -23.64
C GLY A 163 10.09 -0.32 -23.87
N SER A 164 10.46 -0.76 -25.07
CA SER A 164 11.83 -1.22 -25.35
C SER A 164 12.79 -0.13 -25.83
N SER A 165 12.27 1.07 -26.15
CA SER A 165 13.07 2.16 -26.70
C SER A 165 13.88 2.87 -25.61
N GLU A 166 15.05 3.42 -25.93
CA GLU A 166 15.89 4.14 -24.94
C GLU A 166 15.18 5.35 -24.32
N ASN A 167 14.29 6.03 -25.05
CA ASN A 167 13.44 7.11 -24.55
C ASN A 167 12.25 6.63 -23.72
N GLU A 168 12.12 5.33 -23.49
CA GLU A 168 11.06 4.72 -22.66
C GLU A 168 11.65 4.11 -21.38
N LYS A 169 12.93 4.41 -21.10
CA LYS A 169 13.69 3.94 -19.95
C LYS A 169 14.04 5.09 -19.03
N CYS A 170 13.87 4.86 -17.73
CA CYS A 170 14.17 5.79 -16.66
C CYS A 170 14.80 5.04 -15.49
N SER A 171 15.38 5.74 -14.54
CA SER A 171 15.70 5.21 -13.21
C SER A 171 14.88 5.94 -12.15
N LEU A 172 14.78 5.35 -10.96
CA LEU A 172 14.30 6.04 -9.76
C LEU A 172 15.46 6.10 -8.78
N VAL A 173 15.95 7.31 -8.55
CA VAL A 173 17.16 7.55 -7.76
C VAL A 173 16.88 7.75 -6.28
N ASN A 174 15.65 8.13 -5.92
CA ASN A 174 15.20 8.27 -4.54
C ASN A 174 13.70 8.00 -4.49
N GLY A 175 13.33 6.87 -3.90
CA GLY A 175 11.96 6.46 -3.68
C GLY A 175 11.67 6.24 -2.19
N TYR A 176 10.50 6.68 -1.75
CA TYR A 176 9.97 6.39 -0.42
C TYR A 176 8.51 5.94 -0.53
N LEU A 177 8.14 4.98 0.31
CA LEU A 177 6.80 4.44 0.42
C LEU A 177 6.47 4.27 1.89
N PHE A 178 5.27 4.70 2.25
CA PHE A 178 4.69 4.45 3.56
C PHE A 178 3.28 3.93 3.39
N PHE A 179 2.96 2.87 4.12
CA PHE A 179 1.63 2.33 4.25
C PHE A 179 1.32 2.07 5.72
N GLU A 180 0.07 2.30 6.15
CA GLU A 180 -0.42 1.97 7.48
C GLU A 180 -1.89 1.57 7.43
N ASN A 181 -2.38 0.92 8.49
CA ASN A 181 -3.72 0.34 8.56
C ASN A 181 -4.01 -0.65 7.42
N CYS A 182 -2.98 -1.39 7.00
CA CYS A 182 -3.07 -2.41 5.96
C CYS A 182 -3.64 -3.73 6.48
N GLU A 183 -4.10 -4.55 5.55
CA GLU A 183 -4.43 -5.95 5.84
C GLU A 183 -3.18 -6.73 6.29
N SER A 184 -3.35 -7.57 7.31
CA SER A 184 -2.32 -8.39 7.93
C SER A 184 -2.57 -9.88 7.76
#